data_AF-A0A7G1KIZ7-F1
#
_entry.id   AF-A0A7G1KIZ7-F1
#
_cell.length_a   1.000
_cell.length_b   1.000
_cell.length_c   1.000
_cell.angle_alpha   90.00
_cell.angle_beta   90.00
_cell.angle_gamma   90.00
#
_symmetry.space_group_name_H-M   'P 1'
#
loop_
_entity.id
_entity.type
_entity.pdbx_description
1 polymer ?
#
loop_
_entity_poly.entity_id
_entity_poly.type
_entity_poly.pdbx_seq_one_letter_code
_entity_poly.pdbx_strand_id
1 'polypeptide(L)'
;MMNSDTTPTVNQAPVSAANTTGDQVSRFGAECPIRVGDEVTGRDNPTWRGRVRSIYLNDEVAECAIETADGRRGFAPPWALVPADTEPSREWRDRMQTFKKAQRDQAMEALRRKRHEAAEHAEDLAGRLNTIATALRDGDTPDPGEPVENLAHTFAFALHEVTELDDRVVAAGLSATDEPQRHSAAEPAGSDELLAWFRVLQQRIRDEIDCYSTREDGTEDSSACADHHDRLEALYAEANDTMAALDSHLDTGGPLPAAWAHMPTPHPH
;
A
#
# COMPACT_ATOMS: atom_id res chain seq x y z
N MET A 1 -10.97 -51.08 -34.72
CA MET A 1 -11.57 -51.58 -33.47
C MET A 1 -10.46 -52.21 -32.64
N MET A 2 -9.96 -51.51 -31.63
CA MET A 2 -9.26 -52.04 -30.47
C MET A 2 -9.19 -50.90 -29.44
N ASN A 3 -9.59 -51.24 -28.21
CA ASN A 3 -10.16 -50.34 -27.21
C ASN A 3 -9.13 -49.55 -26.41
N SER A 4 -9.61 -48.41 -25.91
CA SER A 4 -8.97 -47.44 -25.04
C SER A 4 -8.48 -48.04 -23.71
N ASP A 5 -7.21 -47.78 -23.38
CA ASP A 5 -6.70 -47.83 -22.01
C ASP A 5 -7.08 -46.53 -21.29
N THR A 6 -7.96 -46.63 -20.30
CA THR A 6 -8.27 -45.56 -19.35
C THR A 6 -7.91 -46.05 -17.96
N THR A 7 -6.77 -45.62 -17.46
CA THR A 7 -6.37 -45.80 -16.06
C THR A 7 -7.19 -44.85 -15.19
N PRO A 8 -7.87 -45.31 -14.12
CA PRO A 8 -8.57 -44.41 -13.21
C PRO A 8 -7.58 -43.82 -12.21
N THR A 9 -7.34 -42.51 -12.27
CA THR A 9 -6.60 -41.79 -11.24
C THR A 9 -7.47 -41.68 -9.99
N VAL A 10 -7.01 -42.42 -8.99
CA VAL A 10 -7.32 -42.42 -7.55
C VAL A 10 -8.07 -41.18 -7.05
N ASN A 11 -9.25 -41.45 -6.48
CA ASN A 11 -10.05 -40.59 -5.62
C ASN A 11 -9.18 -39.87 -4.56
N GLN A 12 -9.08 -38.55 -4.65
CA GLN A 12 -8.70 -37.74 -3.50
C GLN A 12 -9.88 -37.70 -2.53
N ALA A 13 -9.71 -38.39 -1.40
CA ALA A 13 -10.56 -38.26 -0.22
C ALA A 13 -10.55 -36.80 0.28
N PRO A 14 -11.64 -36.33 0.91
CA PRO A 14 -11.74 -34.95 1.38
C PRO A 14 -10.67 -34.68 2.43
N VAL A 15 -9.87 -33.64 2.21
CA VAL A 15 -8.86 -33.17 3.16
C VAL A 15 -9.60 -32.73 4.42
N SER A 16 -9.40 -33.51 5.48
CA SER A 16 -9.96 -33.30 6.81
C SER A 16 -9.67 -31.89 7.31
N ALA A 17 -10.74 -31.20 7.72
CA ALA A 17 -10.69 -30.02 8.56
C ALA A 17 -10.15 -30.41 9.94
N ALA A 18 -8.85 -30.24 10.18
CA ALA A 18 -8.28 -30.34 11.52
C ALA A 18 -7.02 -29.45 11.64
N ASN A 19 -7.09 -28.50 12.58
CA ASN A 19 -6.02 -27.65 13.14
C ASN A 19 -5.40 -26.58 12.23
N THR A 20 -6.23 -25.63 11.77
CA THR A 20 -5.78 -24.48 10.96
C THR A 20 -5.44 -23.22 11.78
N THR A 21 -5.70 -23.20 13.09
CA THR A 21 -5.65 -21.94 13.86
C THR A 21 -4.23 -21.45 14.19
N GLY A 22 -3.29 -22.36 14.47
CA GLY A 22 -1.91 -21.98 14.84
C GLY A 22 -1.05 -21.55 13.64
N ASP A 23 -1.22 -22.22 12.49
CA ASP A 23 -0.46 -21.97 11.27
C ASP A 23 -0.92 -20.68 10.54
N GLN A 24 -2.21 -20.34 10.65
CA GLN A 24 -2.76 -19.11 10.04
C GLN A 24 -2.26 -17.83 10.71
N VAL A 25 -2.17 -17.79 12.04
CA VAL A 25 -1.71 -16.57 12.74
C VAL A 25 -0.26 -16.25 12.38
N SER A 26 0.59 -17.28 12.24
CA SER A 26 1.98 -17.10 11.82
C SER A 26 2.10 -16.59 10.39
N ARG A 27 1.19 -16.99 9.49
CA ARG A 27 1.23 -16.61 8.06
C ARG A 27 0.70 -15.20 7.80
N PHE A 28 -0.33 -14.78 8.52
CA PHE A 28 -1.01 -13.50 8.29
C PHE A 28 -0.65 -12.40 9.31
N GLY A 29 0.24 -12.69 10.27
CA GLY A 29 0.63 -11.79 11.35
C GLY A 29 -0.42 -11.61 12.46
N ALA A 30 -1.70 -11.90 12.18
CA ALA A 30 -2.80 -11.87 13.14
C ALA A 30 -3.89 -12.87 12.76
N GLU A 31 -4.80 -13.15 13.70
CA GLU A 31 -5.92 -14.06 13.46
C GLU A 31 -7.04 -13.39 12.64
N CYS A 32 -7.36 -13.95 11.47
CA CYS A 32 -8.53 -13.54 10.70
C CYS A 32 -9.81 -14.02 11.39
N PRO A 33 -10.79 -13.13 11.70
CA PRO A 33 -12.03 -13.53 12.35
C PRO A 33 -13.04 -14.21 11.39
N ILE A 34 -12.76 -14.24 10.08
CA ILE A 34 -13.54 -14.98 9.08
C ILE A 34 -12.98 -16.41 8.97
N ARG A 35 -13.87 -17.40 8.84
CA ARG A 35 -13.52 -18.81 8.66
C ARG A 35 -14.03 -19.36 7.34
N VAL A 36 -13.38 -20.43 6.88
CA VAL A 36 -13.87 -21.22 5.75
C VAL A 36 -15.24 -21.79 6.11
N GLY A 37 -16.21 -21.61 5.23
CA GLY A 37 -17.60 -21.99 5.43
C GLY A 37 -18.52 -20.87 5.91
N ASP A 38 -17.97 -19.74 6.37
CA ASP A 38 -18.77 -18.58 6.77
C ASP A 38 -19.53 -17.98 5.59
N GLU A 39 -20.77 -17.56 5.83
CA GLU A 39 -21.56 -16.75 4.91
C GLU A 39 -21.25 -15.27 5.15
N VAL A 40 -20.81 -14.59 4.10
CA VAL A 40 -20.36 -13.21 4.13
C VAL A 40 -21.06 -12.37 3.07
N THR A 41 -21.06 -11.07 3.29
CA THR A 41 -21.52 -10.06 2.35
C THR A 41 -20.49 -8.94 2.23
N GLY A 42 -20.52 -8.20 1.13
CA GLY A 42 -19.71 -7.00 0.96
C GLY A 42 -20.15 -5.94 1.96
N ARG A 43 -19.19 -5.28 2.61
CA ARG A 43 -19.46 -4.17 3.54
C ARG A 43 -20.22 -3.03 2.86
N ASP A 44 -19.78 -2.66 1.65
CA ASP A 44 -20.36 -1.56 0.86
C ASP A 44 -21.44 -2.04 -0.11
N ASN A 45 -21.60 -3.34 -0.27
CA ASN A 45 -22.65 -3.95 -1.09
C ASN A 45 -23.32 -5.12 -0.35
N PRO A 46 -24.29 -4.83 0.55
CA PRO A 46 -24.96 -5.85 1.35
C PRO A 46 -25.90 -6.76 0.54
N THR A 47 -26.13 -6.46 -0.74
CA THR A 47 -27.02 -7.25 -1.61
C THR A 47 -26.36 -8.51 -2.16
N TRP A 48 -25.03 -8.54 -2.19
CA TRP A 48 -24.26 -9.69 -2.63
C TRP A 48 -23.92 -10.59 -1.44
N ARG A 49 -24.13 -11.90 -1.57
CA ARG A 49 -23.84 -12.88 -0.52
C ARG A 49 -23.07 -14.05 -1.08
N GLY A 50 -22.14 -14.59 -0.32
CA GLY A 50 -21.47 -15.82 -0.67
C GLY A 50 -20.77 -16.49 0.51
N ARG A 51 -20.37 -17.73 0.28
CA ARG A 51 -19.68 -18.57 1.25
C ARG A 51 -18.18 -18.55 1.03
N VAL A 52 -17.42 -18.37 2.10
CA VAL A 52 -15.96 -18.42 2.06
C VAL A 52 -15.50 -19.86 1.80
N ARG A 53 -14.76 -20.07 0.72
CA ARG A 53 -14.20 -21.38 0.32
C ARG A 53 -12.77 -21.58 0.79
N SER A 54 -11.97 -20.52 0.74
CA SER A 54 -10.59 -20.52 1.21
C SER A 54 -10.16 -19.11 1.59
N ILE A 55 -9.13 -19.05 2.43
CA ILE A 55 -8.44 -17.82 2.81
C ILE A 55 -6.95 -18.09 2.57
N TYR A 56 -6.29 -17.26 1.77
CA TYR A 56 -4.89 -17.44 1.40
C TYR A 56 -4.19 -16.08 1.21
N LEU A 57 -2.86 -16.10 1.12
CA LEU A 57 -2.09 -14.93 0.69
C LEU A 57 -1.99 -14.94 -0.82
N ASN A 58 -2.37 -13.83 -1.45
CA ASN A 58 -2.19 -13.58 -2.86
C ASN A 58 -1.17 -12.44 -3.01
N ASP A 59 0.10 -12.80 -3.24
CA ASP A 59 1.26 -11.91 -3.16
C ASP A 59 1.27 -11.06 -1.89
N GLU A 60 1.44 -11.74 -0.76
CA GLU A 60 1.57 -11.13 0.58
C GLU A 60 0.33 -10.43 1.14
N VAL A 61 -0.77 -10.35 0.37
CA VAL A 61 -2.05 -9.78 0.83
C VAL A 61 -3.08 -10.89 1.05
N ALA A 62 -3.73 -10.90 2.22
CA ALA A 62 -4.80 -11.85 2.51
C ALA A 62 -6.03 -11.65 1.63
N GLU A 63 -6.53 -12.74 1.08
CA GLU A 63 -7.70 -12.76 0.22
C GLU A 63 -8.64 -13.93 0.56
N CYS A 64 -9.95 -13.67 0.50
CA CYS A 64 -10.99 -14.68 0.61
C CYS A 64 -11.49 -15.07 -0.77
N ALA A 65 -11.42 -16.36 -1.12
CA ALA A 65 -12.19 -16.89 -2.23
C ALA A 65 -13.62 -17.17 -1.78
N ILE A 66 -14.59 -16.59 -2.48
CA ILE A 66 -15.99 -16.62 -2.10
C ILE A 66 -16.81 -17.19 -3.24
N GLU A 67 -17.75 -18.06 -2.92
CA GLU A 67 -18.67 -18.66 -3.88
C GLU A 67 -20.11 -18.28 -3.54
N THR A 68 -20.82 -17.72 -4.49
CA THR A 68 -22.23 -17.35 -4.37
C THR A 68 -23.14 -18.56 -4.58
N ALA A 69 -24.41 -18.44 -4.20
CA ALA A 69 -25.38 -19.55 -4.33
C ALA A 69 -25.63 -19.99 -5.79
N ASP A 70 -25.43 -19.09 -6.77
CA ASP A 70 -25.50 -19.40 -8.21
C ASP A 70 -24.17 -19.97 -8.77
N GLY A 71 -23.19 -20.25 -7.90
CA GLY A 71 -21.92 -20.89 -8.26
C GLY A 71 -20.86 -19.93 -8.81
N ARG A 72 -21.12 -18.61 -8.84
CA ARG A 72 -20.11 -17.63 -9.24
C ARG A 72 -19.04 -17.53 -8.16
N ARG A 73 -17.81 -17.27 -8.60
CA ARG A 73 -16.66 -17.09 -7.72
C ARG A 73 -16.18 -15.66 -7.77
N GLY A 74 -15.81 -15.13 -6.62
CA GLY A 74 -15.20 -13.83 -6.46
C GLY A 74 -14.11 -13.88 -5.43
N PHE A 75 -13.31 -12.83 -5.41
CA PHE A 75 -12.26 -12.63 -4.44
C PHE A 75 -12.43 -11.28 -3.79
N ALA A 76 -12.17 -11.20 -2.49
CA ALA A 76 -12.22 -9.97 -1.74
C ALA A 76 -11.26 -10.03 -0.55
N PRO A 77 -10.65 -8.90 -0.16
CA PRO A 77 -9.90 -8.86 1.07
C PRO A 77 -10.83 -9.08 2.28
N PRO A 78 -10.38 -9.77 3.35
CA PRO A 78 -11.21 -10.06 4.52
C PRO A 78 -11.90 -8.84 5.14
N TRP A 79 -11.23 -7.68 5.16
CA TRP A 79 -11.78 -6.46 5.75
C TRP A 79 -12.82 -5.74 4.88
N ALA A 80 -13.03 -6.15 3.62
CA ALA A 80 -14.14 -5.70 2.79
C ALA A 80 -15.43 -6.52 3.03
N LEU A 81 -15.36 -7.54 3.88
CA LEU A 81 -16.44 -8.47 4.15
C LEU A 81 -16.99 -8.30 5.56
N VAL A 82 -18.24 -8.68 5.76
CA VAL A 82 -18.90 -8.79 7.07
C VAL A 82 -19.79 -10.05 7.10
N PRO A 83 -20.12 -10.60 8.28
CA PRO A 83 -21.06 -11.71 8.38
C PRO A 83 -22.41 -11.39 7.71
N ALA A 84 -22.96 -12.31 6.93
CA ALA A 84 -24.16 -12.04 6.13
C ALA A 84 -25.45 -11.98 6.96
N ASP A 85 -25.51 -12.72 8.07
CA ASP A 85 -26.76 -12.94 8.81
C ASP A 85 -26.86 -12.15 10.12
N THR A 86 -25.75 -11.55 10.55
CA THR A 86 -25.67 -10.82 11.81
C THR A 86 -24.83 -9.57 11.66
N GLU A 87 -25.23 -8.52 12.37
CA GLU A 87 -24.39 -7.34 12.47
C GLU A 87 -23.09 -7.70 13.21
N PRO A 88 -21.92 -7.35 12.68
CA PRO A 88 -20.65 -7.71 13.31
C PRO A 88 -20.53 -7.05 14.69
N SER A 89 -20.27 -7.89 15.69
CA SER A 89 -20.04 -7.45 17.07
C SER A 89 -18.83 -6.50 17.13
N ARG A 90 -18.77 -5.70 18.20
CA ARG A 90 -17.61 -4.83 18.44
C ARG A 90 -16.31 -5.64 18.49
N GLU A 91 -16.33 -6.78 19.18
CA GLU A 91 -15.18 -7.67 19.29
C GLU A 91 -14.74 -8.22 17.92
N TRP A 92 -15.68 -8.57 17.03
CA TRP A 92 -15.35 -8.99 15.67
C TRP A 92 -14.70 -7.84 14.89
N ARG A 93 -15.24 -6.62 15.01
CA ARG A 93 -14.68 -5.42 14.34
C ARG A 93 -13.28 -5.10 14.83
N ASP A 94 -13.05 -5.16 16.15
CA ASP A 94 -11.74 -4.92 16.75
C ASP A 94 -10.71 -5.97 16.28
N ARG A 95 -11.11 -7.25 16.20
CA ARG A 95 -10.28 -8.32 15.61
C ARG A 95 -9.99 -8.09 14.13
N MET A 96 -10.98 -7.70 13.34
CA MET A 96 -10.80 -7.41 11.91
C MET A 96 -9.88 -6.21 11.68
N GLN A 97 -9.96 -5.16 12.50
CA GLN A 97 -9.05 -4.02 12.41
C GLN A 97 -7.62 -4.40 12.79
N THR A 98 -7.45 -5.21 13.84
CA THR A 98 -6.14 -5.77 14.21
C THR A 98 -5.55 -6.60 13.07
N PHE A 99 -6.38 -7.42 12.41
CA PHE A 99 -5.99 -8.20 11.25
C PHE A 99 -5.62 -7.32 10.03
N LYS A 100 -6.43 -6.32 9.68
CA LYS A 100 -6.14 -5.36 8.59
C LYS A 100 -4.81 -4.65 8.84
N LYS A 101 -4.55 -4.22 10.07
CA LYS A 101 -3.29 -3.57 10.44
C LYS A 101 -2.09 -4.50 10.25
N ALA A 102 -2.17 -5.74 10.77
CA ALA A 102 -1.08 -6.70 10.60
C ALA A 102 -0.79 -7.00 9.11
N GLN A 103 -1.84 -7.11 8.29
CA GLN A 103 -1.71 -7.31 6.84
C GLN A 103 -1.10 -6.10 6.13
N ARG A 104 -1.46 -4.88 6.53
CA ARG A 104 -0.79 -3.67 6.05
C ARG A 104 0.69 -3.69 6.38
N ASP A 105 1.04 -3.93 7.65
CA ASP A 105 2.43 -3.90 8.11
C ASP A 105 3.26 -4.94 7.35
N GLN A 106 2.73 -6.16 7.17
CA GLN A 106 3.38 -7.22 6.39
C GLN A 106 3.55 -6.86 4.91
N ALA A 107 2.51 -6.34 4.27
CA ALA A 107 2.55 -6.00 2.85
C ALA A 107 3.50 -4.82 2.57
N MET A 108 3.51 -3.80 3.43
CA MET A 108 4.44 -2.68 3.33
C MET A 108 5.90 -3.12 3.52
N GLU A 109 6.17 -4.02 4.47
CA GLU A 109 7.50 -4.58 4.65
C GLU A 109 7.94 -5.41 3.44
N ALA A 110 7.05 -6.24 2.89
CA ALA A 110 7.32 -6.99 1.67
C ALA A 110 7.62 -6.07 0.48
N LEU A 111 6.87 -4.97 0.34
CA LEU A 111 7.07 -3.97 -0.69
C LEU A 111 8.42 -3.26 -0.54
N ARG A 112 8.81 -2.87 0.68
CA ARG A 112 10.13 -2.30 0.96
C ARG A 112 11.26 -3.26 0.57
N ARG A 113 11.15 -4.52 0.98
CA ARG A 113 12.13 -5.56 0.62
C ARG A 113 12.26 -5.72 -0.88
N LYS A 114 11.15 -5.83 -1.62
CA LYS A 114 11.17 -5.96 -3.08
C LYS A 114 11.72 -4.72 -3.77
N ARG A 115 11.42 -3.51 -3.26
CA ARG A 115 12.00 -2.25 -3.77
C ARG A 115 13.52 -2.22 -3.57
N HIS A 116 14.00 -2.69 -2.42
CA HIS A 116 15.43 -2.81 -2.14
C HIS A 116 16.12 -3.80 -3.09
N GLU A 117 15.55 -4.99 -3.26
CA GLU A 117 16.05 -6.01 -4.21
C GLU A 117 16.07 -5.48 -5.65
N ALA A 118 15.02 -4.78 -6.09
CA ALA A 118 14.99 -4.13 -7.40
C ALA A 118 16.07 -3.04 -7.55
N ALA A 119 16.38 -2.30 -6.48
CA ALA A 119 17.45 -1.30 -6.46
C ALA A 119 18.83 -1.95 -6.57
N GLU A 120 19.09 -3.04 -5.82
CA GLU A 120 20.35 -3.82 -5.93
C GLU A 120 20.55 -4.33 -7.38
N HIS A 121 19.51 -4.87 -8.02
CA HIS A 121 19.59 -5.29 -9.42
C HIS A 121 19.83 -4.13 -10.40
N ALA A 122 19.29 -2.95 -10.10
CA ALA A 122 19.56 -1.75 -10.90
C ALA A 122 21.03 -1.31 -10.78
N GLU A 123 21.59 -1.36 -9.57
CA GLU A 123 22.99 -1.04 -9.29
C GLU A 123 23.94 -2.02 -9.98
N ASP A 124 23.67 -3.32 -9.92
CA ASP A 124 24.44 -4.35 -10.63
C ASP A 124 24.45 -4.13 -12.15
N LEU A 125 23.28 -3.86 -12.72
CA LEU A 125 23.14 -3.56 -14.15
C LEU A 125 23.91 -2.29 -14.53
N ALA A 126 23.79 -1.22 -13.75
CA ALA A 126 24.50 0.03 -13.97
C ALA A 126 26.03 -0.15 -13.88
N GLY A 127 26.50 -0.92 -12.88
CA GLY A 127 27.90 -1.27 -12.71
C GLY A 127 28.46 -1.98 -13.93
N ARG A 128 27.73 -3.00 -14.44
CA ARG A 128 28.13 -3.76 -15.62
C ARG A 128 28.22 -2.89 -16.88
N LEU A 129 27.22 -2.03 -17.11
CA LEU A 129 27.22 -1.09 -18.23
C LEU A 129 28.39 -0.11 -18.16
N ASN A 130 28.73 0.38 -16.96
CA ASN A 130 29.87 1.27 -16.77
C ASN A 130 31.22 0.58 -17.03
N THR A 131 31.38 -0.69 -16.64
CA THR A 131 32.57 -1.49 -16.97
C THR A 131 32.74 -1.64 -18.48
N ILE A 132 31.66 -1.97 -19.19
CA ILE A 132 31.68 -2.08 -20.66
C ILE A 132 32.06 -0.75 -21.30
N ALA A 133 31.44 0.35 -20.85
CA ALA A 133 31.72 1.69 -21.37
C ALA A 133 33.20 2.09 -21.16
N THR A 134 33.80 1.69 -20.04
CA THR A 134 35.21 1.98 -19.73
C THR A 134 36.15 1.20 -20.65
N ALA A 135 35.95 -0.12 -20.77
CA ALA A 135 36.75 -0.96 -21.68
C ALA A 135 36.73 -0.41 -23.12
N LEU A 136 35.55 0.00 -23.61
CA LEU A 136 35.41 0.58 -24.95
C LEU A 136 36.16 1.91 -25.11
N ARG A 137 36.20 2.76 -24.07
CA ARG A 137 36.96 4.03 -24.11
C ARG A 137 38.47 3.80 -24.14
N ASP A 138 38.93 2.76 -23.47
CA ASP A 138 40.35 2.38 -23.43
C ASP A 138 40.81 1.63 -24.71
N GLY A 139 39.87 1.33 -25.62
CA GLY A 139 40.14 0.60 -26.85
C GLY A 139 40.20 -0.92 -26.66
N ASP A 140 39.80 -1.41 -25.49
CA ASP A 140 39.75 -2.81 -25.14
C ASP A 140 38.43 -3.46 -25.58
N THR A 141 38.46 -4.78 -25.78
CA THR A 141 37.24 -5.57 -25.99
C THR A 141 36.65 -5.92 -24.61
N PRO A 142 35.38 -5.58 -24.33
CA PRO A 142 34.75 -5.90 -23.05
C PRO A 142 34.73 -7.42 -22.81
N ASP A 143 35.04 -7.85 -21.59
CA ASP A 143 34.88 -9.24 -21.18
C ASP A 143 33.37 -9.61 -21.23
N PRO A 144 32.97 -10.67 -21.97
CA PRO A 144 31.57 -11.06 -22.10
C PRO A 144 30.90 -11.40 -20.76
N GLY A 145 31.64 -11.83 -19.72
CA GLY A 145 31.14 -12.08 -18.36
C GLY A 145 29.69 -12.61 -18.26
N GLU A 146 28.90 -12.10 -17.30
CA GLU A 146 27.44 -12.31 -17.33
C GLU A 146 26.82 -11.45 -18.46
N PRO A 147 25.91 -12.02 -19.28
CA PRO A 147 25.21 -11.28 -20.30
C PRO A 147 24.40 -10.13 -19.68
N VAL A 148 24.59 -8.91 -20.20
CA VAL A 148 23.82 -7.73 -19.77
C VAL A 148 22.33 -7.97 -19.91
N GLU A 149 21.93 -8.79 -20.90
CA GLU A 149 20.57 -9.22 -21.10
C GLU A 149 20.00 -9.92 -19.86
N ASN A 150 20.76 -10.81 -19.21
CA ASN A 150 20.27 -11.50 -18.02
C ASN A 150 20.01 -10.54 -16.86
N LEU A 151 20.96 -9.63 -16.59
CA LEU A 151 20.80 -8.60 -15.56
C LEU A 151 19.60 -7.68 -15.85
N ALA A 152 19.41 -7.29 -17.11
CA ALA A 152 18.26 -6.50 -17.52
C ALA A 152 16.93 -7.24 -17.32
N HIS A 153 16.88 -8.55 -17.61
CA HIS A 153 15.68 -9.36 -17.36
C HIS A 153 15.40 -9.49 -15.86
N THR A 154 16.43 -9.73 -15.03
CA THR A 154 16.29 -9.82 -13.57
C THR A 154 15.75 -8.50 -12.99
N PHE A 155 16.32 -7.36 -13.39
CA PHE A 155 15.83 -6.05 -12.98
C PHE A 155 14.38 -5.79 -13.43
N ALA A 156 14.05 -6.10 -14.69
CA ALA A 156 12.70 -5.92 -15.21
C ALA A 156 11.68 -6.80 -14.47
N PHE A 157 12.05 -8.03 -14.12
CA PHE A 157 11.22 -8.93 -13.31
C PHE A 157 11.00 -8.36 -11.90
N ALA A 158 12.05 -7.89 -11.23
CA ALA A 158 11.93 -7.29 -9.89
C ALA A 158 11.04 -6.03 -9.90
N LEU A 159 11.15 -5.17 -10.92
CA LEU A 159 10.26 -4.01 -11.10
C LEU A 159 8.79 -4.43 -11.30
N HIS A 160 8.55 -5.49 -12.06
CA HIS A 160 7.22 -6.02 -12.26
C HIS A 160 6.61 -6.50 -10.94
N GLU A 161 7.37 -7.24 -10.13
CA GLU A 161 6.91 -7.71 -8.82
C GLU A 161 6.64 -6.56 -7.83
N VAL A 162 7.46 -5.50 -7.85
CA VAL A 162 7.21 -4.28 -7.05
C VAL A 162 5.89 -3.64 -7.49
N THR A 163 5.68 -3.46 -8.79
CA THR A 163 4.48 -2.82 -9.34
C THR A 163 3.23 -3.63 -9.03
N GLU A 164 3.30 -4.95 -9.24
CA GLU A 164 2.17 -5.84 -8.97
C GLU A 164 1.78 -5.86 -7.49
N LEU A 165 2.77 -5.90 -6.58
CA LEU A 165 2.50 -5.83 -5.15
C LEU A 165 1.92 -4.46 -4.75
N ASP A 166 2.46 -3.36 -5.28
CA ASP A 166 1.96 -2.00 -5.03
C ASP A 166 0.49 -1.86 -5.45
N ASP A 167 0.16 -2.28 -6.69
CA ASP A 167 -1.21 -2.27 -7.22
C ASP A 167 -2.17 -3.07 -6.33
N ARG A 168 -1.73 -4.21 -5.78
CA ARG A 168 -2.53 -5.03 -4.87
C ARG A 168 -2.71 -4.40 -3.51
N VAL A 169 -1.67 -3.80 -2.95
CA VAL A 169 -1.74 -3.05 -1.67
C VAL A 169 -2.76 -1.90 -1.80
N VAL A 170 -2.75 -1.20 -2.93
CA VAL A 170 -3.71 -0.14 -3.25
C VAL A 170 -5.11 -0.70 -3.44
N ALA A 171 -5.29 -1.72 -4.29
CA ALA A 171 -6.59 -2.32 -4.58
C ALA A 171 -7.25 -2.93 -3.33
N ALA A 172 -6.44 -3.44 -2.40
CA ALA A 172 -6.91 -3.97 -1.13
C ALA A 172 -7.16 -2.88 -0.07
N GLY A 173 -6.85 -1.60 -0.35
CA GLY A 173 -7.05 -0.50 0.60
C GLY A 173 -6.13 -0.60 1.82
N LEU A 174 -4.91 -1.10 1.63
CA LEU A 174 -3.86 -1.19 2.65
C LEU A 174 -2.87 -0.04 2.57
N SER A 175 -2.78 0.64 1.43
CA SER A 175 -1.93 1.81 1.23
C SER A 175 -2.21 2.92 2.24
N ALA A 176 -1.17 3.67 2.63
CA ALA A 176 -1.25 4.77 3.59
C ALA A 176 -2.16 5.92 3.19
N THR A 177 -2.58 5.95 1.92
CA THR A 177 -3.62 6.83 1.41
C THR A 177 -5.00 6.60 2.04
N ASP A 178 -5.17 5.52 2.82
CA ASP A 178 -6.33 5.26 3.68
C ASP A 178 -5.97 5.48 5.17
N GLU A 179 -5.15 6.50 5.48
CA GLU A 179 -5.34 7.22 6.75
C GLU A 179 -6.84 7.57 6.81
N PRO A 180 -7.48 7.41 7.98
CA PRO A 180 -8.93 7.53 8.10
C PRO A 180 -9.34 8.81 7.40
N GLN A 181 -10.50 8.78 6.73
CA GLN A 181 -11.32 9.95 6.44
C GLN A 181 -11.30 10.94 7.62
N ARG A 182 -10.23 11.72 7.77
CA ARG A 182 -10.10 12.92 8.55
C ARG A 182 -10.67 13.97 7.63
N HIS A 183 -11.99 13.85 7.50
CA HIS A 183 -12.89 14.78 6.86
C HIS A 183 -12.57 14.88 5.36
N SER A 184 -13.37 14.24 4.50
CA SER A 184 -14.39 14.99 3.74
C SER A 184 -14.85 16.31 4.39
N ALA A 185 -13.92 17.22 4.71
CA ALA A 185 -14.15 18.61 4.42
C ALA A 185 -14.09 18.66 2.90
N ALA A 186 -15.09 19.27 2.27
CA ALA A 186 -14.96 19.63 0.87
C ALA A 186 -13.58 20.27 0.64
N GLU A 187 -12.95 20.01 -0.52
CA GLU A 187 -11.82 20.83 -0.97
C GLU A 187 -12.09 22.29 -0.55
N PRO A 188 -11.19 22.91 0.24
CA PRO A 188 -11.42 24.26 0.73
C PRO A 188 -11.65 25.17 -0.47
N ALA A 189 -12.88 25.62 -0.65
CA ALA A 189 -13.31 26.29 -1.88
C ALA A 189 -13.05 27.80 -1.83
N GLY A 190 -12.73 28.33 -0.64
CA GLY A 190 -12.44 29.74 -0.40
C GLY A 190 -11.01 29.99 0.09
N SER A 191 -10.51 31.20 -0.17
CA SER A 191 -9.18 31.65 0.23
C SER A 191 -8.92 31.59 1.75
N ASP A 192 -9.93 31.86 2.58
CA ASP A 192 -9.83 31.73 4.04
C ASP A 192 -9.67 30.27 4.49
N GLU A 193 -10.36 29.35 3.83
CA GLU A 193 -10.28 27.91 4.13
C GLU A 193 -8.94 27.34 3.67
N LEU A 194 -8.46 27.74 2.49
CA LEU A 194 -7.13 27.39 1.98
C LEU A 194 -6.02 27.90 2.92
N LEU A 195 -6.12 29.15 3.39
CA LEU A 195 -5.15 29.71 4.34
C LEU A 195 -5.21 29.02 5.70
N ALA A 196 -6.40 28.65 6.18
CA ALA A 196 -6.57 27.90 7.42
C ALA A 196 -5.97 26.49 7.30
N TRP A 197 -6.22 25.81 6.18
CA TRP A 197 -5.66 24.49 5.87
C TRP A 197 -4.14 24.52 5.82
N PHE A 198 -3.57 25.51 5.12
CA PHE A 198 -2.11 25.69 5.07
C PHE A 198 -1.48 25.86 6.46
N ARG A 199 -2.11 26.61 7.36
CA ARG A 199 -1.62 26.76 8.75
C ARG A 199 -1.66 25.44 9.53
N VAL A 200 -2.67 24.60 9.29
CA VAL A 200 -2.74 23.25 9.87
C VAL A 200 -1.61 22.39 9.34
N LEU A 201 -1.32 22.44 8.03
CA LEU A 201 -0.19 21.73 7.43
C LEU A 201 1.16 22.19 7.99
N GLN A 202 1.36 23.50 8.16
CA GLN A 202 2.56 24.03 8.81
C GLN A 202 2.74 23.50 10.24
N GLN A 203 1.66 23.36 10.99
CA GLN A 203 1.72 22.79 12.34
C GLN A 203 2.05 21.30 12.28
N ARG A 204 1.43 20.52 11.37
CA ARG A 204 1.74 19.09 11.17
C ARG A 204 3.20 18.86 10.77
N ILE A 205 3.74 19.69 9.89
CA ILE A 205 5.16 19.63 9.50
C ILE A 205 6.05 19.88 10.72
N ARG A 206 5.73 20.88 11.55
CA ARG A 206 6.49 21.16 12.77
C ARG A 206 6.40 20.00 13.76
N ASP A 207 5.21 19.46 13.98
CA ASP A 207 4.99 18.33 14.87
C ASP A 207 5.75 17.10 14.38
N GLU A 208 5.76 16.83 13.07
CA GLU A 208 6.50 15.71 12.48
C GLU A 208 8.02 15.92 12.66
N ILE A 209 8.55 17.12 12.39
CA ILE A 209 9.96 17.47 12.66
C ILE A 209 10.31 17.29 14.14
N ASP A 210 9.44 17.74 15.05
CA ASP A 210 9.65 17.64 16.50
C ASP A 210 9.50 16.19 17.01
N CYS A 211 8.69 15.37 16.34
CA CYS A 211 8.57 13.93 16.61
C CYS A 211 9.80 13.13 16.18
N TYR A 212 10.68 13.68 15.34
CA TYR A 212 11.98 13.10 15.07
C TYR A 212 12.89 13.22 16.30
N SER A 213 12.80 12.23 17.18
CA SER A 213 13.74 12.05 18.27
C SER A 213 14.80 11.03 17.85
N THR A 214 16.07 11.45 17.89
CA THR A 214 17.19 10.53 17.96
C THR A 214 16.99 9.62 19.17
N ARG A 215 17.40 8.34 19.08
CA ARG A 215 17.36 7.40 20.23
C ARG A 215 18.07 8.02 21.44
N GLU A 216 17.80 7.55 22.65
CA GLU A 216 18.44 8.05 23.88
C GLU A 216 19.99 7.99 23.84
N ASP A 217 20.55 7.13 22.99
CA ASP A 217 21.99 6.98 22.74
C ASP A 217 22.56 7.94 21.66
N GLY A 218 21.71 8.80 21.08
CA GLY A 218 22.08 9.73 20.02
C GLY A 218 22.26 9.11 18.64
N THR A 219 21.92 7.83 18.45
CA THR A 219 22.00 7.16 17.15
C THR A 219 20.67 7.24 16.39
N GLU A 220 20.76 7.47 15.09
CA GLU A 220 19.61 7.48 14.18
C GLU A 220 19.29 6.05 13.74
N ASP A 221 18.03 5.64 13.88
CA ASP A 221 17.55 4.41 13.27
C ASP A 221 17.28 4.68 11.79
N SER A 222 18.11 4.12 10.91
CA SER A 222 18.07 4.40 9.47
C SER A 222 16.71 4.07 8.83
N SER A 223 15.99 3.05 9.34
CA SER A 223 14.65 2.73 8.83
C SER A 223 13.60 3.72 9.31
N ALA A 224 13.69 4.19 10.57
CA ALA A 224 12.80 5.22 11.09
C ALA A 224 13.06 6.58 10.42
N CYS A 225 14.31 6.83 9.99
CA CYS A 225 14.72 8.03 9.28
C CYS A 225 14.11 8.10 7.86
N ALA A 226 14.15 7.00 7.11
CA ALA A 226 13.52 6.92 5.79
C ALA A 226 12.00 7.15 5.87
N ASP A 227 11.31 6.46 6.78
CA ASP A 227 9.86 6.63 6.96
C ASP A 227 9.46 8.04 7.41
N HIS A 228 10.30 8.68 8.23
CA HIS A 228 10.09 10.05 8.64
C HIS A 228 10.31 11.04 7.48
N HIS A 229 11.32 10.81 6.65
CA HIS A 229 11.59 11.62 5.47
C HIS A 229 10.42 11.56 4.47
N ASP A 230 9.91 10.35 4.17
CA ASP A 230 8.78 10.14 3.27
C ASP A 230 7.51 10.88 3.78
N ARG A 231 7.27 10.84 5.11
CA ARG A 231 6.15 11.57 5.71
C ARG A 231 6.31 13.09 5.59
N LEU A 232 7.51 13.61 5.82
CA LEU A 232 7.79 15.03 5.64
C LEU A 232 7.65 15.45 4.18
N GLU A 233 8.18 14.68 3.24
CA GLU A 233 8.07 14.95 1.80
C GLU A 233 6.59 15.05 1.38
N ALA A 234 5.75 14.11 1.83
CA ALA A 234 4.32 14.14 1.57
C ALA A 234 3.63 15.40 2.14
N LEU A 235 3.97 15.79 3.37
CA LEU A 235 3.41 17.01 3.99
C LEU A 235 3.85 18.28 3.26
N TYR A 236 5.10 18.34 2.79
CA TYR A 236 5.60 19.47 2.00
C TYR A 236 4.94 19.55 0.63
N ALA A 237 4.71 18.42 -0.04
CA ALA A 237 3.97 18.38 -1.30
C ALA A 237 2.54 18.91 -1.11
N GLU A 238 1.82 18.44 -0.08
CA GLU A 238 0.46 18.89 0.24
C GLU A 238 0.40 20.40 0.54
N ALA A 239 1.41 20.92 1.27
CA ALA A 239 1.53 22.33 1.56
C ALA A 239 1.79 23.18 0.30
N ASN A 240 2.60 22.67 -0.63
CA ASN A 240 2.85 23.32 -1.92
C ASN A 240 1.59 23.38 -2.78
N ASP A 241 0.86 22.27 -2.89
CA ASP A 241 -0.38 22.21 -3.67
C ASP A 241 -1.45 23.15 -3.09
N THR A 242 -1.56 23.22 -1.76
CA THR A 242 -2.46 24.16 -1.08
C THR A 242 -2.12 25.61 -1.40
N MET A 243 -0.83 25.97 -1.42
CA MET A 243 -0.39 27.32 -1.77
C MET A 243 -0.61 27.64 -3.25
N ALA A 244 -0.38 26.68 -4.15
CA ALA A 244 -0.66 26.85 -5.57
C ALA A 244 -2.17 27.06 -5.84
N ALA A 245 -3.03 26.36 -5.10
CA ALA A 245 -4.47 26.56 -5.16
C ALA A 245 -4.88 27.96 -4.66
N LEU A 246 -4.27 28.45 -3.58
CA LEU A 246 -4.49 29.81 -3.07
C LEU A 246 -4.02 30.87 -4.08
N ASP A 247 -2.85 30.68 -4.70
CA ASP A 247 -2.30 31.58 -5.71
C ASP A 247 -3.24 31.68 -6.92
N SER A 248 -3.66 30.53 -7.46
CA SER A 248 -4.64 30.44 -8.55
C SER A 248 -5.98 31.11 -8.21
N HIS A 249 -6.46 30.97 -6.96
CA HIS A 249 -7.67 31.64 -6.49
C HIS A 249 -7.51 33.18 -6.52
N LEU A 250 -6.35 33.70 -6.15
CA LEU A 250 -6.07 35.14 -6.15
C LEU A 250 -5.89 35.68 -7.57
N ASP A 251 -5.19 34.94 -8.44
CA ASP A 251 -4.99 35.29 -9.85
C ASP A 251 -6.29 35.35 -10.65
N THR A 252 -7.27 34.52 -10.29
CA THR A 252 -8.61 34.54 -10.90
C THR A 252 -9.53 35.64 -10.34
N GLY A 253 -9.00 36.51 -9.48
CA GLY A 253 -9.73 37.63 -8.88
C GLY A 253 -10.62 37.23 -7.70
N GLY A 254 -10.36 36.07 -7.10
CA GLY A 254 -10.99 35.64 -5.86
C GLY A 254 -10.68 36.58 -4.69
N PRO A 255 -11.55 36.64 -3.67
CA PRO A 255 -11.32 37.49 -2.50
C PRO A 255 -10.05 37.09 -1.75
N LEU A 256 -9.30 38.09 -1.27
CA LEU A 256 -8.19 37.85 -0.34
C LEU A 256 -8.72 37.20 0.95
N PRO A 257 -7.92 36.33 1.59
CA PRO A 257 -8.22 35.87 2.95
C PRO A 257 -8.47 37.07 3.87
N ALA A 258 -9.48 37.00 4.73
CA ALA A 258 -9.82 38.06 5.69
C ALA A 258 -8.62 38.42 6.59
N ALA A 259 -7.76 37.44 6.90
CA ALA A 259 -6.53 37.64 7.65
C ALA A 259 -5.52 38.56 6.93
N TRP A 260 -5.59 38.68 5.61
CA TRP A 260 -4.72 39.54 4.80
C TRP A 260 -5.37 40.88 4.44
N ALA A 261 -6.71 40.93 4.38
CA ALA A 261 -7.48 42.14 4.08
C ALA A 261 -7.31 43.26 5.12
N HIS A 262 -6.80 42.95 6.32
CA HIS A 262 -6.57 43.90 7.40
C HIS A 262 -5.10 44.29 7.61
N MET A 263 -4.20 43.94 6.69
CA MET A 263 -2.83 44.46 6.79
C MET A 263 -2.85 45.99 6.64
N PRO A 264 -2.29 46.74 7.60
CA PRO A 264 -2.26 48.20 7.52
C PRO A 264 -1.52 48.60 6.25
N THR A 265 -2.17 49.39 5.40
CA THR A 265 -1.54 49.96 4.20
C THR A 265 -0.24 50.64 4.61
N PRO A 266 0.91 50.26 4.01
CA PRO A 266 2.17 50.88 4.34
C PRO A 266 2.02 52.39 4.14
N HIS A 267 2.36 53.17 5.17
CA HIS A 267 2.34 54.62 5.07
C HIS A 267 3.27 55.05 3.94
N PRO A 268 2.82 55.90 3.00
CA PRO A 268 3.70 56.43 1.98
C PRO A 268 4.82 57.22 2.66
N HIS A 269 6.06 56.82 2.38
CA HIS A 269 7.26 57.57 2.73
C HIS A 269 7.39 58.83 1.87
#